data_AF-A0A165YC89-F1
#
_entry.id   AF-A0A165YC89-F1
#
_cell.length_a   1.000
_cell.length_b   1.000
_cell.length_c   1.000
_cell.angle_alpha   90.00
_cell.angle_beta   90.00
_cell.angle_gamma   90.00
#
_symmetry.space_group_name_H-M   'P 1'
#
loop_
_entity.id
_entity.type
_entity.pdbx_description
1 polymer ?
#
loop_
_entity_poly.entity_id
_entity_poly.type
_entity_poly.pdbx_seq_one_letter_code
_entity_poly.pdbx_strand_id
1 'polypeptide(L)'
;MLTVLRVHLPSDIPIVGCELTPYVLLRRPDKSVSTDDVNEFGPVDGHFLRYKWYRIQSDKKVAICSVHPSEQATLQCMGCVKAKIPVGKSYHCSSKCFSDAWQHHRVLHERAASAVNENGNEEEELFGRFNSTGSGGLAISQSNSSLSNGTTPLYPAAVAQRNGGETWFEVGYAKTYTPTADDIGHVLKFECVVVDAETKLPAGHVNTLLTSRVIPAPSPTPRRLISVSGVDVTGHLDLDGRLSSSGTFTVLSYNILADAYATNELYSYCPSWALSWPYRRQNLLREIVGYRADIVCLQEVQSDHFDEFFLPELDKHGYQALFKKKTAEVFSGNGNTIDGCATFFRRDRFSHVKKYEVEFNKAAQSLIDALVPNAQRRSALNRLVKDNVALIVVLEAKFSNQGVDNPGKRQLVCVANTHVNIHQDLKDVKIWQVHTLLKGLEKIAASADIPMLVCGDFNSVPGSAPHALLALGKVDPMHPELAVDPLGILRPANKLLHQLPLVSAYSSFARIGAGLGFEQQRRRMDPNTNEPLFTNCTRDFIGTLDYIFYSADSLTVESLLELLDEDSLRKDTALPSPEWSSDHIALLAEFRCKPRTRRG
;
A
#
# COMPACT_ATOMS: atom_id res chain seq x y z
N MET A 1 35.78 0.85 27.69
CA MET A 1 35.99 0.56 26.26
C MET A 1 34.67 0.19 25.59
N LEU A 2 34.37 0.86 24.48
CA LEU A 2 33.21 0.57 23.62
C LEU A 2 33.37 -0.82 22.99
N THR A 3 32.33 -1.65 23.01
CA THR A 3 32.37 -3.00 22.43
C THR A 3 31.05 -3.33 21.74
N VAL A 4 31.13 -4.02 20.59
CA VAL A 4 29.97 -4.55 19.88
C VAL A 4 29.61 -5.91 20.47
N LEU A 5 28.39 -6.05 20.99
CA LEU A 5 27.90 -7.28 21.60
C LEU A 5 27.19 -8.18 20.60
N ARG A 6 26.42 -7.58 19.69
CA ARG A 6 25.60 -8.32 18.72
C ARG A 6 25.34 -7.45 17.50
N VAL A 7 25.38 -8.08 16.33
CA VAL A 7 24.91 -7.49 15.08
C VAL A 7 23.93 -8.48 14.45
N HIS A 8 22.79 -8.00 13.96
CA HIS A 8 21.92 -8.78 13.08
C HIS A 8 21.17 -7.87 12.11
N LEU A 9 20.65 -8.45 11.03
CA LEU A 9 19.71 -7.77 10.15
C LEU A 9 18.27 -8.12 10.55
N PRO A 10 17.30 -7.21 10.40
CA PRO A 10 15.87 -7.52 10.56
C PRO A 10 15.36 -8.53 9.53
N SER A 11 15.91 -8.46 8.31
CA SER A 11 15.69 -9.43 7.23
C SER A 11 17.03 -9.76 6.58
N ASP A 12 17.22 -11.04 6.30
CA ASP A 12 18.37 -11.56 5.58
C ASP A 12 18.23 -11.45 4.05
N ILE A 13 17.03 -11.18 3.52
CA ILE A 13 16.77 -11.05 2.08
C ILE A 13 16.77 -9.58 1.67
N PRO A 14 17.82 -9.10 0.97
CA PRO A 14 17.89 -7.71 0.54
C PRO A 14 17.13 -7.49 -0.76
N ILE A 15 16.47 -6.33 -0.87
CA ILE A 15 15.56 -6.01 -1.98
C ILE A 15 15.98 -4.69 -2.56
N VAL A 16 16.06 -4.61 -3.88
CA VAL A 16 16.44 -3.36 -4.56
C VAL A 16 15.54 -2.21 -4.12
N GLY A 17 16.15 -1.08 -3.76
CA GLY A 17 15.44 0.12 -3.29
C GLY A 17 14.88 0.04 -1.87
N CYS A 18 15.04 -1.09 -1.16
CA CYS A 18 14.64 -1.23 0.25
C CYS A 18 15.86 -1.12 1.15
N GLU A 19 15.89 -0.10 2.01
CA GLU A 19 17.02 0.15 2.91
C GLU A 19 17.22 -0.99 3.92
N LEU A 20 18.44 -1.48 4.01
CA LEU A 20 18.91 -2.41 5.04
C LEU A 20 19.42 -1.60 6.24
N THR A 21 18.84 -1.86 7.41
CA THR A 21 19.24 -1.22 8.67
C THR A 21 19.72 -2.27 9.66
N PRO A 22 21.05 -2.50 9.75
CA PRO A 22 21.60 -3.42 10.74
C PRO A 22 21.32 -2.97 12.17
N TYR A 23 20.85 -3.91 13.00
CA TYR A 23 20.77 -3.74 14.44
C TYR A 23 22.15 -4.00 15.04
N VAL A 24 22.68 -3.01 15.78
CA VAL A 24 23.99 -3.07 16.43
C VAL A 24 23.79 -2.82 17.92
N LEU A 25 24.07 -3.83 18.75
CA LEU A 25 24.01 -3.72 20.20
C LEU A 25 25.40 -3.45 20.75
N LEU A 26 25.53 -2.38 21.53
CA LEU A 26 26.80 -1.91 22.06
C LEU A 26 26.81 -2.02 23.58
N ARG A 27 28.01 -2.27 24.13
CA ARG A 27 28.31 -2.00 25.54
C ARG A 27 29.24 -0.81 25.62
N ARG A 28 28.79 0.22 26.35
CA ARG A 28 29.53 1.45 26.61
C ARG A 28 30.54 1.27 27.75
N PRO A 29 31.51 2.20 27.89
CA PRO A 29 32.51 2.15 28.96
C PRO A 29 31.93 2.10 30.39
N ASP A 30 30.77 2.74 30.59
CA ASP A 30 30.00 2.72 31.85
C ASP A 30 29.24 1.40 32.10
N LYS A 31 29.45 0.38 31.24
CA LYS A 31 28.77 -0.92 31.22
C LYS A 31 27.29 -0.87 30.82
N SER A 32 26.76 0.30 30.47
CA SER A 32 25.41 0.39 29.90
C SER A 32 25.36 -0.29 28.53
N VAL A 33 24.18 -0.82 28.18
CA VAL A 33 23.91 -1.42 26.89
C VAL A 33 23.01 -0.47 26.11
N SER A 34 23.37 -0.19 24.86
CA SER A 34 22.62 0.75 24.01
C SER A 34 22.70 0.32 22.54
N THR A 35 21.72 0.76 21.77
CA THR A 35 21.62 0.60 20.31
C THR A 35 21.95 1.88 19.55
N ASP A 36 22.21 2.99 20.27
CA ASP A 36 22.51 4.28 19.66
C ASP A 36 23.85 4.20 18.95
N ASP A 37 23.89 4.77 17.74
CA ASP A 37 25.11 4.82 16.96
C ASP A 37 26.16 5.73 17.61
N VAL A 38 27.43 5.36 17.50
CA VAL A 38 28.58 6.15 17.96
C VAL A 38 29.43 6.47 16.74
N ASN A 39 29.22 7.66 16.18
CA ASN A 39 29.89 8.09 14.95
C ASN A 39 31.24 8.77 15.22
N GLU A 40 32.02 8.99 14.17
CA GLU A 40 33.34 9.61 14.24
C GLU A 40 33.34 11.04 14.78
N PHE A 41 32.22 11.77 14.64
CA PHE A 41 32.07 13.15 15.13
C PHE A 41 31.72 13.23 16.62
N GLY A 42 31.28 12.11 17.21
CA GLY A 42 30.94 11.99 18.63
C GLY A 42 31.51 10.72 19.25
N PRO A 43 32.85 10.55 19.29
CA PRO A 43 33.46 9.35 19.84
C PRO A 43 33.20 9.25 21.35
N VAL A 44 32.94 8.04 21.82
CA VAL A 44 32.75 7.73 23.24
C VAL A 44 34.03 7.11 23.77
N ASP A 45 34.66 7.76 24.76
CA ASP A 45 35.92 7.30 25.36
C ASP A 45 37.02 7.09 24.29
N GLY A 46 37.10 8.03 23.34
CA GLY A 46 38.05 7.98 22.22
C GLY A 46 37.74 6.92 21.15
N HIS A 47 36.57 6.27 21.18
CA HIS A 47 36.21 5.21 20.24
C HIS A 47 34.91 5.52 19.48
N PHE A 48 34.83 5.05 18.23
CA PHE A 48 33.64 5.15 17.39
C PHE A 48 33.42 3.88 16.55
N LEU A 49 32.27 3.77 15.90
CA LEU A 49 31.93 2.66 15.01
C LEU A 49 32.21 3.02 13.57
N ARG A 50 32.85 2.10 12.85
CA ARG A 50 33.04 2.15 11.41
C ARG A 50 32.27 1.03 10.74
N TYR A 51 31.57 1.37 9.68
CA TYR A 51 30.73 0.46 8.90
C TYR A 51 31.29 0.30 7.50
N LYS A 52 31.13 -0.90 6.95
CA LYS A 52 31.40 -1.16 5.54
C LYS A 52 30.41 -2.16 4.98
N TRP A 53 30.04 -1.95 3.73
CA TRP A 53 29.23 -2.85 2.93
C TRP A 53 30.04 -3.33 1.75
N TYR A 54 29.93 -4.62 1.45
CA TYR A 54 30.59 -5.22 0.31
C TYR A 54 29.63 -6.04 -0.51
N ARG A 55 29.84 -6.09 -1.81
CA ARG A 55 29.18 -7.00 -2.74
C ARG A 55 30.15 -8.08 -3.19
N ILE A 56 29.70 -9.34 -3.18
CA ILE A 56 30.48 -10.43 -3.76
C ILE A 56 30.41 -10.39 -5.29
N GLN A 57 31.56 -10.38 -5.95
CA GLN A 57 31.67 -10.73 -7.36
C GLN A 57 31.97 -12.23 -7.45
N SER A 58 30.94 -12.99 -7.80
CA SER A 58 31.03 -14.40 -8.12
C SER A 58 31.09 -14.52 -9.64
N ASP A 59 32.19 -15.06 -10.18
CA ASP A 59 32.29 -15.44 -11.61
C ASP A 59 31.29 -16.55 -11.99
N LYS A 60 30.70 -17.21 -10.99
CA LYS A 60 29.58 -18.11 -11.18
C LYS A 60 28.31 -17.27 -11.27
N LYS A 61 27.74 -17.13 -12.48
CA LYS A 61 26.32 -16.82 -12.65
C LYS A 61 25.53 -17.95 -12.00
N VAL A 62 25.20 -17.80 -10.72
CA VAL A 62 24.38 -18.76 -10.00
C VAL A 62 22.94 -18.51 -10.44
N ALA A 63 22.41 -19.43 -11.24
CA ALA A 63 20.99 -19.43 -11.57
C ALA A 63 20.19 -19.48 -10.26
N ILE A 64 19.20 -18.59 -10.12
CA ILE A 64 18.34 -18.51 -8.94
C ILE A 64 17.02 -19.20 -9.23
N CYS A 65 16.43 -19.81 -8.21
CA CYS A 65 15.14 -20.44 -8.35
C CYS A 65 14.05 -19.39 -8.62
N SER A 66 13.24 -19.64 -9.64
CA SER A 66 12.11 -18.79 -10.04
C SER A 66 11.00 -18.69 -9.01
N VAL A 67 10.90 -19.71 -8.14
CA VAL A 67 9.87 -19.84 -7.09
C VAL A 67 10.43 -19.39 -5.74
N HIS A 68 11.71 -19.65 -5.49
CA HIS A 68 12.40 -19.35 -4.25
C HIS A 68 13.63 -18.48 -4.56
N PRO A 69 13.47 -17.15 -4.73
CA PRO A 69 14.56 -16.27 -5.17
C PRO A 69 15.80 -16.25 -4.26
N SER A 70 15.66 -16.71 -3.02
CA SER A 70 16.75 -16.91 -2.05
C SER A 70 17.59 -18.16 -2.30
N GLU A 71 17.07 -19.13 -3.06
CA GLU A 71 17.69 -20.45 -3.26
C GLU A 71 18.43 -20.53 -4.59
N GLN A 72 19.60 -21.17 -4.57
CA GLN A 72 20.32 -21.52 -5.79
C GLN A 72 19.50 -22.55 -6.59
N ALA A 73 19.31 -22.27 -7.87
CA ALA A 73 18.74 -23.23 -8.79
C ALA A 73 19.69 -24.42 -8.97
N THR A 74 19.15 -25.61 -8.76
CA THR A 74 19.82 -26.88 -9.03
C THR A 74 19.23 -27.56 -10.27
N LEU A 75 18.10 -27.05 -10.78
CA LEU A 75 17.33 -27.62 -11.88
C LEU A 75 16.89 -26.52 -12.85
N GLN A 76 16.91 -26.83 -14.14
CA GLN A 76 16.36 -25.97 -15.19
C GLN A 76 15.36 -26.75 -16.04
N CYS A 77 14.16 -26.19 -16.25
CA CYS A 77 13.18 -26.78 -17.13
C CYS A 77 13.53 -26.50 -18.60
N MET A 78 13.94 -27.55 -19.31
CA MET A 78 14.26 -27.48 -20.73
C MET A 78 13.04 -27.17 -21.60
N GLY A 79 11.82 -27.46 -21.14
CA GLY A 79 10.59 -27.06 -21.84
C GLY A 79 10.44 -25.54 -21.91
N CYS A 80 10.71 -24.83 -20.80
CA CYS A 80 10.72 -23.36 -20.78
C CYS A 80 11.75 -22.78 -21.73
N VAL A 81 12.95 -23.35 -21.75
CA VAL A 81 14.04 -22.91 -22.64
C VAL A 81 13.64 -23.10 -24.10
N LYS A 82 13.08 -24.26 -24.46
CA LYS A 82 12.59 -24.54 -25.82
C LYS A 82 11.45 -23.62 -26.24
N ALA A 83 10.56 -23.28 -25.32
CA ALA A 83 9.44 -22.38 -25.54
C ALA A 83 9.83 -20.88 -25.51
N LYS A 84 11.13 -20.54 -25.44
CA LYS A 84 11.66 -19.17 -25.35
C LYS A 84 11.08 -18.34 -24.19
N ILE A 85 10.63 -19.00 -23.12
CA ILE A 85 10.20 -18.32 -21.89
C ILE A 85 11.45 -17.74 -21.20
N PRO A 86 11.36 -16.54 -20.56
CA PRO A 86 12.52 -15.92 -19.92
C PRO A 86 13.30 -16.90 -19.04
N VAL A 87 14.60 -17.00 -19.27
CA VAL A 87 15.47 -18.02 -18.66
C VAL A 87 15.39 -17.99 -17.13
N GLY A 88 15.21 -16.83 -16.51
CA GLY A 88 15.00 -16.70 -15.06
C GLY A 88 13.78 -17.45 -14.53
N LYS A 89 12.72 -17.64 -15.34
CA LYS A 89 11.52 -18.42 -15.00
C LYS A 89 11.69 -19.93 -15.22
N SER A 90 12.81 -20.36 -15.79
CA SER A 90 13.07 -21.78 -16.07
C SER A 90 13.77 -22.52 -14.93
N TYR A 91 14.24 -21.80 -13.91
CA TYR A 91 15.12 -22.33 -12.87
C TYR A 91 14.38 -22.70 -11.59
N HIS A 92 14.79 -23.79 -10.93
CA HIS A 92 14.20 -24.32 -9.69
C HIS A 92 15.28 -24.82 -8.73
N CYS A 93 15.09 -24.63 -7.42
CA CYS A 93 16.08 -25.02 -6.40
C CYS A 93 16.09 -26.51 -6.06
N SER A 94 15.04 -27.24 -6.43
CA SER A 94 14.95 -28.70 -6.24
C SER A 94 13.90 -29.32 -7.16
N SER A 95 13.94 -30.64 -7.33
CA SER A 95 12.89 -31.38 -8.05
C SER A 95 11.52 -31.24 -7.38
N LYS A 96 11.48 -31.12 -6.04
CA LYS A 96 10.24 -30.86 -5.30
C LYS A 96 9.68 -29.48 -5.64
N CYS A 97 10.51 -28.44 -5.58
CA CYS A 97 10.13 -27.08 -5.98
C CYS A 97 9.59 -27.03 -7.42
N PHE A 98 10.22 -27.76 -8.34
CA PHE A 98 9.73 -27.86 -9.73
C PHE A 98 8.36 -28.56 -9.82
N SER A 99 8.19 -29.69 -9.14
CA SER A 99 6.93 -30.44 -9.11
C SER A 99 5.80 -29.63 -8.48
N ASP A 100 6.06 -28.96 -7.36
CA ASP A 100 5.09 -28.12 -6.65
C ASP A 100 4.68 -26.92 -7.52
N ALA A 101 5.62 -26.34 -8.27
CA ALA A 101 5.36 -25.23 -9.20
C ALA A 101 4.87 -25.67 -10.59
N TRP A 102 4.73 -26.97 -10.87
CA TRP A 102 4.48 -27.48 -12.22
C TRP A 102 3.18 -26.93 -12.83
N GLN A 103 2.14 -26.75 -12.03
CA GLN A 103 0.86 -26.17 -12.49
C GLN A 103 1.04 -24.76 -13.08
N HIS A 104 1.81 -23.90 -12.40
CA HIS A 104 2.16 -22.57 -12.89
C HIS A 104 3.06 -22.63 -14.12
N HIS A 105 4.02 -23.55 -14.09
CA HIS A 105 4.98 -23.74 -15.16
C HIS A 105 4.31 -24.23 -16.45
N ARG A 106 3.30 -25.10 -16.34
CA ARG A 106 2.48 -25.60 -17.46
C ARG A 106 1.71 -24.47 -18.13
N VAL A 107 1.12 -23.56 -17.38
CA VAL A 107 0.41 -22.39 -17.93
C VAL A 107 1.36 -21.46 -18.71
N LEU A 108 2.60 -21.29 -18.24
CA LEU A 108 3.61 -20.54 -19.00
C LEU A 108 3.91 -21.20 -20.34
N HIS A 109 4.01 -22.54 -20.38
CA HIS A 109 4.23 -23.30 -21.60
C HIS A 109 3.02 -23.22 -22.54
N GLU A 110 1.80 -23.34 -22.01
CA GLU A 110 0.56 -23.20 -22.77
C GLU A 110 0.47 -21.81 -23.42
N ARG A 111 0.74 -20.73 -22.66
CA ARG A 111 0.77 -19.36 -23.19
C ARG A 111 1.84 -19.16 -24.26
N ALA A 112 3.04 -19.69 -24.04
CA ALA A 112 4.11 -19.61 -25.03
C ALA A 112 3.77 -20.39 -26.30
N ALA A 113 3.12 -21.55 -26.18
CA ALA A 113 2.64 -22.33 -27.33
C ALA A 113 1.52 -21.60 -28.08
N SER A 114 0.57 -20.97 -27.38
CA SER A 114 -0.47 -20.15 -28.00
C SER A 114 0.10 -18.94 -28.76
N ALA A 115 1.12 -18.26 -28.21
CA ALA A 115 1.79 -17.14 -28.88
C ALA A 115 2.55 -17.55 -30.15
N VAL A 116 3.04 -18.79 -30.23
CA VAL A 116 3.65 -19.35 -31.44
C VAL A 116 2.59 -19.71 -32.49
N ASN A 117 1.39 -20.13 -32.05
CA ASN A 117 0.28 -20.44 -32.96
C ASN A 117 -0.43 -19.19 -33.51
N GLU A 118 -0.40 -18.05 -32.80
CA GLU A 118 -0.94 -16.78 -33.29
C GLU A 118 0.01 -16.05 -34.26
N ASN A 119 1.32 -16.27 -34.15
CA ASN A 119 2.35 -15.68 -35.03
C ASN A 119 2.81 -16.62 -36.16
N GLY A 120 2.03 -17.68 -36.45
CA GLY A 120 2.37 -18.70 -37.45
C GLY A 120 2.31 -18.25 -38.92
N ASN A 121 2.00 -16.99 -39.21
CA ASN A 121 2.04 -16.39 -40.54
C ASN A 121 2.56 -14.96 -40.40
N GLU A 122 3.89 -14.77 -40.42
CA GLU A 122 4.58 -13.68 -41.10
C GLU A 122 6.08 -13.69 -40.71
N GLU A 123 6.91 -13.87 -41.75
CA GLU A 123 8.32 -13.50 -41.87
C GLU A 123 9.40 -14.42 -41.26
N GLU A 124 9.76 -15.44 -42.06
CA GLU A 124 11.16 -15.70 -42.40
C GLU A 124 11.77 -14.46 -43.11
N GLU A 125 13.05 -14.20 -42.86
CA GLU A 125 13.92 -13.13 -43.40
C GLU A 125 14.04 -11.83 -42.60
N LEU A 126 14.82 -11.82 -41.51
CA LEU A 126 15.96 -10.88 -41.38
C LEU A 126 16.92 -11.25 -40.24
N PHE A 127 18.21 -11.09 -40.52
CA PHE A 127 19.38 -11.13 -39.63
C PHE A 127 20.09 -12.48 -39.40
N GLY A 128 21.00 -12.75 -40.35
CA GLY A 128 22.17 -13.58 -40.13
C GLY A 128 23.26 -12.90 -39.28
N ARG A 129 24.06 -13.76 -38.64
CA ARG A 129 25.48 -13.66 -38.26
C ARG A 129 26.01 -12.30 -37.77
N PHE A 130 26.58 -12.26 -36.56
CA PHE A 130 28.03 -12.08 -36.36
C PHE A 130 28.43 -12.34 -34.89
N ASN A 131 29.42 -13.24 -34.73
CA ASN A 131 30.32 -13.28 -33.59
C ASN A 131 31.52 -12.35 -33.90
N SER A 132 32.17 -11.85 -32.83
CA SER A 132 33.53 -11.29 -32.74
C SER A 132 33.70 -9.76 -32.63
N THR A 133 34.23 -9.38 -31.46
CA THR A 133 35.27 -8.37 -31.17
C THR A 133 35.52 -7.23 -32.16
N GLY A 134 35.39 -5.99 -31.67
CA GLY A 134 35.97 -4.81 -32.31
C GLY A 134 35.55 -3.51 -31.62
N SER A 135 36.53 -2.79 -31.08
CA SER A 135 36.44 -1.46 -30.47
C SER A 135 35.89 -0.39 -31.44
N GLY A 136 35.13 0.56 -30.92
CA GLY A 136 34.77 1.80 -31.63
C GLY A 136 33.68 2.56 -30.88
N GLY A 137 33.95 3.80 -30.50
CA GLY A 137 33.08 4.62 -29.66
C GLY A 137 32.07 5.50 -30.40
N LEU A 138 31.40 6.33 -29.58
CA LEU A 138 30.43 7.41 -29.89
C LEU A 138 28.99 6.92 -30.16
N ALA A 139 27.90 7.47 -29.63
CA ALA A 139 27.63 8.55 -28.69
C ALA A 139 26.23 8.31 -28.09
N ILE A 140 26.03 8.57 -26.79
CA ILE A 140 24.73 8.41 -26.11
C ILE A 140 24.12 9.79 -25.87
N SER A 141 22.88 9.95 -26.34
CA SER A 141 21.99 11.07 -26.02
C SER A 141 21.53 10.98 -24.56
N GLN A 142 21.79 12.05 -23.81
CA GLN A 142 21.43 12.21 -22.41
C GLN A 142 19.91 12.38 -22.22
N SER A 143 19.31 11.59 -21.33
CA SER A 143 18.06 11.93 -20.65
C SER A 143 18.29 11.80 -19.15
N ASN A 144 18.30 12.95 -18.46
CA ASN A 144 18.63 13.12 -17.05
C ASN A 144 17.59 12.49 -16.12
N SER A 145 18.05 11.62 -15.22
CA SER A 145 17.36 11.24 -13.98
C SER A 145 18.29 11.47 -12.80
N SER A 146 18.24 12.67 -12.21
CA SER A 146 18.97 13.01 -11.00
C SER A 146 18.01 13.04 -9.81
N LEU A 147 17.94 11.94 -9.06
CA LEU A 147 17.49 11.94 -7.67
C LEU A 147 18.75 12.01 -6.79
N SER A 148 18.90 13.12 -6.10
CA SER A 148 20.04 13.45 -5.25
C SER A 148 19.97 12.75 -3.90
N ASN A 149 21.00 11.98 -3.57
CA ASN A 149 21.60 11.99 -2.24
C ASN A 149 23.07 12.41 -2.38
N GLY A 150 23.61 13.06 -1.34
CA GLY A 150 24.87 13.79 -1.34
C GLY A 150 26.05 13.07 -2.00
N THR A 151 26.84 13.86 -2.73
CA THR A 151 28.20 13.59 -3.23
C THR A 151 28.64 12.13 -3.24
N THR A 152 28.37 11.45 -4.35
CA THR A 152 29.08 10.22 -4.74
C THR A 152 30.55 10.55 -4.96
N PRO A 153 31.50 9.99 -4.20
CA PRO A 153 32.89 10.03 -4.62
C PRO A 153 33.04 9.04 -5.78
N LEU A 154 33.38 9.56 -6.96
CA LEU A 154 33.89 8.76 -8.08
C LEU A 154 35.26 8.18 -7.68
N TYR A 155 35.27 7.06 -6.94
CA TYR A 155 36.46 6.23 -6.79
C TYR A 155 36.20 4.85 -7.39
N PRO A 156 37.18 4.24 -8.09
CA PRO A 156 37.06 2.87 -8.56
C PRO A 156 36.83 1.96 -7.36
N ALA A 157 35.83 1.07 -7.43
CA ALA A 157 35.56 0.10 -6.39
C ALA A 157 36.84 -0.68 -6.05
N ALA A 158 37.43 -0.39 -4.89
CA ALA A 158 38.66 -1.03 -4.46
C ALA A 158 38.37 -2.50 -4.17
N VAL A 159 39.11 -3.39 -4.83
CA VAL A 159 39.08 -4.84 -4.54
C VAL A 159 39.58 -5.03 -3.12
N ALA A 160 38.68 -5.35 -2.19
CA ALA A 160 39.02 -5.28 -0.77
C ALA A 160 39.60 -6.59 -0.22
N GLN A 161 39.27 -7.76 -0.80
CA GLN A 161 39.73 -9.06 -0.30
C GLN A 161 39.56 -10.17 -1.36
N ARG A 162 40.60 -11.02 -1.52
CA ARG A 162 40.54 -12.34 -2.16
C ARG A 162 40.76 -13.40 -1.08
N ASN A 163 39.68 -13.93 -0.51
CA ASN A 163 39.73 -15.10 0.36
C ASN A 163 38.96 -16.23 -0.31
N GLY A 164 39.59 -17.40 -0.47
CA GLY A 164 38.92 -18.62 -0.94
C GLY A 164 38.40 -18.62 -2.39
N GLY A 165 38.78 -17.67 -3.24
CA GLY A 165 38.33 -17.56 -4.64
C GLY A 165 37.14 -16.62 -4.87
N GLU A 166 36.68 -15.93 -3.81
CA GLU A 166 35.61 -14.94 -3.89
C GLU A 166 36.20 -13.52 -3.81
N THR A 167 35.73 -12.62 -4.68
CA THR A 167 36.19 -11.22 -4.73
C THR A 167 35.12 -10.31 -4.15
N TRP A 168 35.47 -9.50 -3.14
CA TRP A 168 34.54 -8.55 -2.51
C TRP A 168 34.86 -7.10 -2.92
N PHE A 169 33.82 -6.37 -3.31
CA PHE A 169 33.89 -4.95 -3.66
C PHE A 169 33.18 -4.12 -2.61
N GLU A 170 33.85 -3.11 -2.09
CA GLU A 170 33.20 -2.15 -1.18
C GLU A 170 32.14 -1.35 -1.96
N VAL A 171 30.92 -1.31 -1.43
CA VAL A 171 29.76 -0.62 -2.03
C VAL A 171 29.15 0.44 -1.11
N GLY A 172 29.55 0.51 0.16
CA GLY A 172 29.06 1.52 1.09
C GLY A 172 29.83 1.58 2.40
N TYR A 173 29.73 2.72 3.10
CA TYR A 173 30.40 3.01 4.38
C TYR A 173 29.44 3.49 5.47
N ALA A 174 28.15 3.66 5.15
CA ALA A 174 27.13 4.02 6.11
C ALA A 174 26.69 2.78 6.91
N LYS A 175 26.07 3.01 8.08
CA LYS A 175 25.43 1.94 8.86
C LYS A 175 24.37 1.24 8.01
N THR A 176 23.56 2.02 7.29
CA THR A 176 22.53 1.52 6.39
C THR A 176 23.05 1.37 4.95
N TYR A 177 22.38 0.54 4.16
CA TYR A 177 22.65 0.38 2.74
C TYR A 177 21.37 0.09 1.97
N THR A 178 21.15 0.78 0.85
CA THR A 178 20.02 0.50 -0.04
C THR A 178 20.53 -0.26 -1.27
N PRO A 179 20.16 -1.53 -1.45
CA PRO A 179 20.60 -2.31 -2.60
C PRO A 179 20.15 -1.68 -3.92
N THR A 180 21.05 -1.73 -4.90
CA THR A 180 20.87 -1.20 -6.25
C THR A 180 20.61 -2.32 -7.25
N ALA A 181 20.26 -1.96 -8.49
CA ALA A 181 20.11 -2.94 -9.56
C ALA A 181 21.38 -3.76 -9.83
N ASP A 182 22.57 -3.17 -9.61
CA ASP A 182 23.86 -3.84 -9.77
C ASP A 182 24.12 -4.90 -8.69
N ASP A 183 23.36 -4.87 -7.60
CA ASP A 183 23.51 -5.82 -6.51
C ASP A 183 22.65 -7.08 -6.72
N ILE A 184 21.70 -7.07 -7.67
CA ILE A 184 20.78 -8.18 -7.94
C ILE A 184 21.56 -9.49 -8.16
N GLY A 185 21.15 -10.54 -7.44
CA GLY A 185 21.76 -11.85 -7.49
C GLY A 185 23.06 -11.98 -6.69
N HIS A 186 23.58 -10.90 -6.12
CA HIS A 186 24.79 -10.89 -5.29
C HIS A 186 24.45 -10.95 -3.79
N VAL A 187 25.34 -11.57 -3.02
CA VAL A 187 25.32 -11.49 -1.56
C VAL A 187 26.02 -10.20 -1.13
N LEU A 188 25.43 -9.52 -0.15
CA LEU A 188 26.02 -8.38 0.51
C LEU A 188 26.65 -8.83 1.84
N LYS A 189 27.79 -8.22 2.17
CA LYS A 189 28.48 -8.38 3.45
C LYS A 189 28.47 -7.05 4.19
N PHE A 190 27.96 -7.05 5.41
CA PHE A 190 28.07 -5.92 6.33
C PHE A 190 29.21 -6.18 7.32
N GLU A 191 30.07 -5.18 7.54
CA GLU A 191 31.10 -5.18 8.55
C GLU A 191 30.90 -4.00 9.51
N CYS A 192 31.03 -4.27 10.81
CA CYS A 192 30.99 -3.29 11.90
C CYS A 192 32.18 -3.50 12.81
N VAL A 193 32.96 -2.45 13.04
CA VAL A 193 34.16 -2.50 13.89
C VAL A 193 34.28 -1.25 14.75
N VAL A 194 34.76 -1.43 15.97
CA VAL A 194 35.14 -0.32 16.86
C VAL A 194 36.51 0.20 16.43
N VAL A 195 36.63 1.51 16.29
CA VAL A 195 37.84 2.19 15.83
C VAL A 195 38.27 3.21 16.88
N ASP A 196 39.57 3.26 17.11
CA ASP A 196 40.19 4.28 17.96
C ASP A 196 40.27 5.61 17.19
N ALA A 197 39.80 6.69 17.81
CA ALA A 197 39.61 8.00 17.18
C ALA A 197 40.94 8.68 16.81
N GLU A 198 42.02 8.40 17.54
CA GLU A 198 43.35 8.99 17.33
C GLU A 198 44.13 8.24 16.25
N THR A 199 44.26 6.93 16.41
CA THR A 199 45.05 6.06 15.53
C THR A 199 44.31 5.68 14.24
N LYS A 200 42.97 5.81 14.23
CA LYS A 200 42.06 5.36 13.16
C LYS A 200 42.11 3.85 12.88
N LEU A 201 42.74 3.09 13.77
CA LEU A 201 42.91 1.64 13.68
C LEU A 201 41.76 0.90 14.38
N PRO A 202 41.43 -0.33 13.92
CA PRO A 202 40.50 -1.20 14.62
C PRO A 202 40.95 -1.48 16.06
N ALA A 203 40.05 -1.21 17.02
CA ALA A 203 40.27 -1.42 18.45
C ALA A 203 39.54 -2.66 19.00
N GLY A 204 38.99 -3.51 18.12
CA GLY A 204 38.25 -4.71 18.51
C GLY A 204 37.99 -5.67 17.35
N HIS A 205 37.19 -6.71 17.59
CA HIS A 205 36.79 -7.66 16.55
C HIS A 205 35.87 -7.02 15.51
N VAL A 206 36.11 -7.38 14.25
CA VAL A 206 35.23 -7.03 13.12
C VAL A 206 34.03 -7.98 13.16
N ASN A 207 32.85 -7.41 13.40
CA ASN A 207 31.59 -8.15 13.35
C ASN A 207 31.09 -8.16 11.91
N THR A 208 30.80 -9.33 11.37
CA THR A 208 30.43 -9.51 9.96
C THR A 208 29.07 -10.19 9.84
N LEU A 209 28.25 -9.75 8.89
CA LEU A 209 27.01 -10.41 8.49
C LEU A 209 26.98 -10.59 6.97
N LEU A 210 26.40 -11.71 6.53
CA LEU A 210 26.11 -11.98 5.13
C LEU A 210 24.60 -11.98 4.93
N THR A 211 24.14 -11.40 3.82
CA THR A 211 22.75 -11.48 3.38
C THR A 211 22.52 -12.73 2.53
N SER A 212 21.26 -13.04 2.25
CA SER A 212 20.89 -13.77 1.03
C SER A 212 21.19 -12.92 -0.22
N ARG A 213 20.96 -13.50 -1.40
CA ARG A 213 21.13 -12.77 -2.65
C ARG A 213 20.10 -11.65 -2.76
N VAL A 214 20.52 -10.49 -3.28
CA VAL A 214 19.61 -9.37 -3.54
C VAL A 214 18.60 -9.77 -4.61
N ILE A 215 17.32 -9.51 -4.33
CA ILE A 215 16.23 -9.77 -5.25
C ILE A 215 15.72 -8.44 -5.85
N PRO A 216 15.20 -8.46 -7.10
CA PRO A 216 14.62 -7.26 -7.69
C PRO A 216 13.43 -6.76 -6.86
N ALA A 217 13.18 -5.45 -6.91
CA ALA A 217 11.98 -4.87 -6.32
C ALA A 217 10.72 -5.51 -6.95
N PRO A 218 9.68 -5.86 -6.16
CA PRO A 218 8.47 -6.47 -6.70
C PRO A 218 7.81 -5.48 -7.64
N SER A 219 7.31 -5.88 -8.79
CA SER A 219 6.48 -4.97 -9.61
C SER A 219 5.04 -5.25 -9.24
N PRO A 220 4.31 -4.33 -8.58
CA PRO A 220 2.92 -4.59 -8.24
C PRO A 220 2.15 -4.90 -9.51
N THR A 221 1.36 -5.97 -9.48
CA THR A 221 0.58 -6.40 -10.65
C THR A 221 -0.43 -5.30 -10.97
N PRO A 222 -0.32 -4.66 -12.15
CA PRO A 222 -1.15 -3.51 -12.46
C PRO A 222 -2.62 -3.94 -12.60
N ARG A 223 -3.50 -3.33 -11.81
CA ARG A 223 -4.96 -3.45 -11.94
C ARG A 223 -5.50 -2.38 -12.89
N ARG A 224 -6.49 -2.73 -13.70
CA ARG A 224 -7.09 -1.87 -14.72
C ARG A 224 -8.40 -1.24 -14.24
N LEU A 225 -8.61 0.02 -14.64
CA LEU A 225 -9.93 0.66 -14.55
C LEU A 225 -10.84 0.08 -15.63
N ILE A 226 -12.00 -0.39 -15.23
CA ILE A 226 -13.06 -0.94 -16.07
C ILE A 226 -14.15 0.13 -16.18
N SER A 227 -14.42 0.60 -17.41
CA SER A 227 -15.53 1.53 -17.66
C SER A 227 -16.84 0.88 -17.29
N VAL A 228 -17.70 1.61 -16.59
CA VAL A 228 -19.05 1.21 -16.17
C VAL A 228 -20.14 2.14 -16.75
N SER A 229 -19.75 3.22 -17.43
CA SER A 229 -20.69 4.02 -18.21
C SER A 229 -20.87 3.42 -19.62
N GLY A 230 -22.11 3.12 -20.00
CA GLY A 230 -22.46 2.52 -21.30
C GLY A 230 -22.32 3.46 -22.50
N VAL A 231 -21.43 4.45 -22.44
CA VAL A 231 -21.17 5.43 -23.49
C VAL A 231 -19.71 5.31 -23.88
N ASP A 232 -19.44 4.89 -25.11
CA ASP A 232 -18.10 4.96 -25.71
C ASP A 232 -17.68 6.42 -25.81
N VAL A 233 -16.98 6.93 -24.80
CA VAL A 233 -16.43 8.28 -24.83
C VAL A 233 -15.17 8.25 -25.71
N THR A 234 -15.27 8.79 -26.92
CA THR A 234 -14.11 9.17 -27.74
C THR A 234 -13.26 10.17 -26.96
N GLY A 235 -12.23 9.68 -26.26
CA GLY A 235 -11.37 10.51 -25.41
C GLY A 235 -10.26 11.21 -26.20
N HIS A 236 -9.95 12.44 -25.78
CA HIS A 236 -8.73 13.14 -26.18
C HIS A 236 -7.59 12.66 -25.28
N LEU A 237 -6.40 12.46 -25.84
CA LEU A 237 -5.20 12.14 -25.06
C LEU A 237 -4.70 13.40 -24.35
N ASP A 238 -4.69 13.39 -23.01
CA ASP A 238 -4.01 14.44 -22.21
C ASP A 238 -2.48 14.29 -22.33
N LEU A 239 -1.72 15.32 -21.90
CA LEU A 239 -0.25 15.33 -21.90
C LEU A 239 0.41 14.11 -21.21
N ASP A 240 -0.34 13.42 -20.32
CA ASP A 240 0.10 12.22 -19.61
C ASP A 240 -0.38 10.89 -20.24
N GLY A 241 -0.96 10.93 -21.45
CA GLY A 241 -1.37 9.74 -22.22
C GLY A 241 -2.69 9.09 -21.78
N ARG A 242 -3.57 9.81 -21.06
CA ARG A 242 -4.92 9.33 -20.67
C ARG A 242 -5.99 9.74 -21.68
N LEU A 243 -6.97 8.87 -21.92
CA LEU A 243 -8.30 9.25 -22.41
C LEU A 243 -8.99 10.11 -21.32
N SER A 244 -8.70 11.40 -21.29
CA SER A 244 -9.28 12.30 -20.30
C SER A 244 -10.62 12.78 -20.83
N SER A 245 -11.70 12.22 -20.31
CA SER A 245 -13.00 12.81 -20.55
C SER A 245 -13.10 14.09 -19.72
N SER A 246 -13.22 15.25 -20.39
CA SER A 246 -13.40 16.54 -19.72
C SER A 246 -14.38 16.41 -18.55
N GLY A 247 -13.94 16.78 -17.34
CA GLY A 247 -14.80 16.83 -16.14
C GLY A 247 -14.82 15.59 -15.22
N THR A 248 -13.98 14.57 -15.41
CA THR A 248 -13.86 13.44 -14.46
C THR A 248 -12.73 13.60 -13.45
N PHE A 249 -12.82 12.87 -12.33
CA PHE A 249 -11.77 12.74 -11.33
C PHE A 249 -11.84 11.38 -10.63
N THR A 250 -10.73 10.94 -10.03
CA THR A 250 -10.57 9.60 -9.44
C THR A 250 -10.37 9.66 -7.93
N VAL A 251 -10.89 8.65 -7.23
CA VAL A 251 -10.82 8.52 -5.76
C VAL A 251 -10.39 7.11 -5.39
N LEU A 252 -9.25 7.00 -4.70
CA LEU A 252 -8.71 5.77 -4.12
C LEU A 252 -9.11 5.68 -2.64
N SER A 253 -9.57 4.52 -2.17
CA SER A 253 -9.70 4.19 -0.75
C SER A 253 -8.88 2.95 -0.45
N TYR A 254 -8.01 3.00 0.57
CA TYR A 254 -7.12 1.89 0.87
C TYR A 254 -6.68 1.85 2.34
N ASN A 255 -7.01 0.76 3.04
CA ASN A 255 -6.39 0.42 4.32
C ASN A 255 -5.00 -0.18 4.02
N ILE A 256 -3.94 0.48 4.50
CA ILE A 256 -2.55 0.13 4.14
C ILE A 256 -1.84 -0.77 5.16
N LEU A 257 -2.57 -1.28 6.16
CA LEU A 257 -2.05 -2.10 7.25
C LEU A 257 -0.92 -1.41 8.03
N ALA A 258 -1.23 -0.86 9.20
CA ALA A 258 -0.21 -0.24 10.05
C ALA A 258 0.88 -1.27 10.43
N ASP A 259 2.15 -0.84 10.49
CA ASP A 259 3.25 -1.71 10.90
C ASP A 259 3.12 -2.23 12.32
N ALA A 260 2.47 -1.45 13.21
CA ALA A 260 2.11 -1.91 14.54
C ALA A 260 1.21 -3.16 14.54
N TYR A 261 0.49 -3.43 13.45
CA TYR A 261 -0.41 -4.58 13.31
C TYR A 261 0.13 -5.67 12.38
N ALA A 262 1.13 -5.36 11.54
CA ALA A 262 1.78 -6.28 10.61
C ALA A 262 2.75 -7.26 11.33
N THR A 263 2.24 -8.08 12.25
CA THR A 263 3.07 -8.99 13.06
C THR A 263 3.16 -10.40 12.47
N ASN A 264 4.27 -11.09 12.74
CA ASN A 264 4.47 -12.47 12.27
C ASN A 264 3.48 -13.46 12.91
N GLU A 265 2.89 -13.14 14.06
CA GLU A 265 1.88 -13.96 14.70
C GLU A 265 0.58 -13.96 13.88
N LEU A 266 0.08 -12.77 13.52
CA LEU A 266 -1.14 -12.59 12.72
C LEU A 266 -0.94 -13.05 11.28
N TYR A 267 0.23 -12.74 10.70
CA TYR A 267 0.53 -12.97 9.29
C TYR A 267 1.62 -14.02 9.09
N SER A 268 1.58 -15.12 9.86
CA SER A 268 2.58 -16.20 9.82
C SER A 268 2.78 -16.90 8.48
N TYR A 269 1.86 -16.69 7.52
CA TYR A 269 1.98 -17.15 6.12
C TYR A 269 2.80 -16.20 5.24
N CYS A 270 2.88 -14.92 5.61
CA CYS A 270 3.64 -13.93 4.86
C CYS A 270 5.11 -14.00 5.30
N PRO A 271 6.06 -14.10 4.36
CA PRO A 271 7.48 -14.03 4.72
C PRO A 271 7.79 -12.73 5.48
N SER A 272 8.61 -12.82 6.53
CA SER A 272 8.94 -11.67 7.39
C SER A 272 9.54 -10.48 6.63
N TRP A 273 10.32 -10.76 5.58
CA TRP A 273 10.87 -9.74 4.70
C TRP A 273 9.78 -8.96 3.93
N ALA A 274 8.73 -9.65 3.50
CA ALA A 274 7.59 -9.05 2.79
C ALA A 274 6.64 -8.33 3.75
N LEU A 275 6.61 -8.74 5.01
CA LEU A 275 5.84 -8.09 6.07
C LEU A 275 6.54 -6.83 6.61
N SER A 276 7.86 -6.75 6.48
CA SER A 276 8.66 -5.64 7.00
C SER A 276 8.27 -4.28 6.40
N TRP A 277 8.19 -3.24 7.23
CA TRP A 277 7.85 -1.89 6.78
C TRP A 277 8.72 -1.35 5.64
N PRO A 278 10.06 -1.49 5.64
CA PRO A 278 10.89 -0.98 4.55
C PRO A 278 10.51 -1.54 3.17
N TYR A 279 10.06 -2.80 3.14
CA TYR A 279 9.53 -3.42 1.94
C TYR A 279 8.12 -2.91 1.60
N ARG A 280 7.19 -3.03 2.56
CA ARG A 280 5.78 -2.70 2.34
C ARG A 280 5.60 -1.27 1.89
N ARG A 281 6.28 -0.31 2.53
CA ARG A 281 6.19 1.12 2.19
C ARG A 281 6.55 1.41 0.73
N GLN A 282 7.58 0.75 0.21
CA GLN A 282 8.03 0.95 -1.17
C GLN A 282 7.09 0.30 -2.19
N ASN A 283 6.46 -0.82 -1.83
CA ASN A 283 5.45 -1.44 -2.68
C ASN A 283 4.13 -0.66 -2.66
N LEU A 284 3.66 -0.26 -1.47
CA LEU A 284 2.48 0.60 -1.28
C LEU A 284 2.62 1.92 -2.05
N LEU A 285 3.77 2.59 -1.95
CA LEU A 285 4.02 3.82 -2.70
C LEU A 285 3.90 3.60 -4.21
N ARG A 286 4.49 2.52 -4.74
CA ARG A 286 4.42 2.21 -6.18
C ARG A 286 3.01 1.85 -6.64
N GLU A 287 2.24 1.14 -5.83
CA GLU A 287 0.83 0.88 -6.11
C GLU A 287 0.01 2.18 -6.14
N ILE A 288 0.10 3.00 -5.08
CA ILE A 288 -0.64 4.27 -4.95
C ILE A 288 -0.30 5.24 -6.08
N VAL A 289 1.01 5.44 -6.36
CA VAL A 289 1.48 6.29 -7.46
C VAL A 289 1.10 5.71 -8.82
N GLY A 290 1.12 4.38 -8.96
CA GLY A 290 0.73 3.68 -10.18
C GLY A 290 -0.72 3.94 -10.60
N TYR A 291 -1.64 4.04 -9.63
CA TYR A 291 -3.03 4.40 -9.90
C TYR A 291 -3.21 5.85 -10.34
N ARG A 292 -2.31 6.76 -9.93
CA ARG A 292 -2.38 8.20 -10.24
C ARG A 292 -3.78 8.77 -9.94
N ALA A 293 -4.33 8.43 -8.78
CA ALA A 293 -5.67 8.86 -8.36
C ALA A 293 -5.66 10.36 -8.02
N ASP A 294 -6.73 11.10 -8.29
CA ASP A 294 -6.74 12.54 -7.98
C ASP A 294 -6.95 12.82 -6.48
N ILE A 295 -7.64 11.92 -5.79
CA ILE A 295 -7.87 11.92 -4.35
C ILE A 295 -7.53 10.51 -3.81
N VAL A 296 -6.80 10.43 -2.70
CA VAL A 296 -6.39 9.18 -2.06
C VAL A 296 -6.74 9.22 -0.58
N CYS A 297 -7.63 8.32 -0.15
CA CYS A 297 -8.05 8.12 1.23
C CYS A 297 -7.37 6.87 1.79
N LEU A 298 -6.42 7.06 2.71
CA LEU A 298 -5.72 5.95 3.38
C LEU A 298 -6.22 5.78 4.82
N GLN A 299 -6.34 4.53 5.26
CA GLN A 299 -6.56 4.14 6.66
C GLN A 299 -5.33 3.41 7.19
N GLU A 300 -5.19 3.34 8.52
CA GLU A 300 -4.05 2.72 9.20
C GLU A 300 -2.68 3.32 8.86
N VAL A 301 -2.65 4.63 8.61
CA VAL A 301 -1.40 5.35 8.39
C VAL A 301 -0.78 5.68 9.74
N GLN A 302 0.32 5.02 10.12
CA GLN A 302 1.10 5.39 11.30
C GLN A 302 1.68 6.81 11.16
N SER A 303 1.75 7.54 12.26
CA SER A 303 2.05 8.97 12.22
C SER A 303 3.48 9.31 11.78
N ASP A 304 4.46 8.56 12.27
CA ASP A 304 5.85 8.65 11.83
C ASP A 304 5.98 8.31 10.34
N HIS A 305 5.29 7.24 9.89
CA HIS A 305 5.27 6.85 8.48
C HIS A 305 4.60 7.89 7.58
N PHE A 306 3.60 8.61 8.08
CA PHE A 306 3.01 9.74 7.37
C PHE A 306 4.04 10.87 7.18
N ASP A 307 4.63 11.33 8.28
CA ASP A 307 5.52 12.51 8.29
C ASP A 307 6.86 12.24 7.56
N GLU A 308 7.44 11.06 7.75
CA GLU A 308 8.78 10.72 7.25
C GLU A 308 8.78 10.11 5.85
N PHE A 309 7.68 9.50 5.41
CA PHE A 309 7.63 8.75 4.15
C PHE A 309 6.49 9.20 3.22
N PHE A 310 5.23 8.99 3.58
CA PHE A 310 4.14 9.23 2.62
C PHE A 310 3.99 10.70 2.24
N LEU A 311 4.10 11.63 3.19
CA LEU A 311 4.02 13.05 2.93
C LEU A 311 5.11 13.53 1.95
N PRO A 312 6.42 13.33 2.22
CA PRO A 312 7.46 13.77 1.29
C PRO A 312 7.46 13.00 -0.04
N GLU A 313 7.15 11.70 -0.06
CA GLU A 313 7.14 10.94 -1.32
C GLU A 313 5.95 11.31 -2.22
N LEU A 314 4.74 11.41 -1.69
CA LEU A 314 3.57 11.83 -2.49
C LEU A 314 3.61 13.32 -2.85
N ASP A 315 4.31 14.16 -2.07
CA ASP A 315 4.58 15.55 -2.44
C ASP A 315 5.32 15.66 -3.79
N LYS A 316 6.33 14.81 -4.02
CA LYS A 316 7.08 14.71 -5.29
C LYS A 316 6.19 14.35 -6.48
N HIS A 317 5.07 13.67 -6.21
CA HIS A 317 4.04 13.30 -7.19
C HIS A 317 2.89 14.31 -7.28
N GLY A 318 3.02 15.49 -6.67
CA GLY A 318 2.07 16.60 -6.80
C GLY A 318 0.89 16.57 -5.83
N TYR A 319 0.93 15.72 -4.79
CA TYR A 319 -0.15 15.60 -3.81
C TYR A 319 0.04 16.53 -2.61
N GLN A 320 -1.02 17.24 -2.22
CA GLN A 320 -1.20 17.76 -0.86
C GLN A 320 -1.83 16.70 0.03
N ALA A 321 -1.64 16.81 1.34
CA ALA A 321 -2.16 15.84 2.30
C ALA A 321 -2.77 16.52 3.52
N LEU A 322 -3.79 15.87 4.08
CA LEU A 322 -4.32 16.14 5.41
C LEU A 322 -4.35 14.83 6.19
N PHE A 323 -3.98 14.87 7.45
CA PHE A 323 -3.91 13.69 8.31
C PHE A 323 -4.66 13.92 9.62
N LYS A 324 -5.28 12.84 10.13
CA LYS A 324 -5.88 12.78 11.46
C LYS A 324 -5.47 11.47 12.13
N LYS A 325 -4.65 11.58 13.18
CA LYS A 325 -4.32 10.48 14.09
C LYS A 325 -5.56 10.02 14.85
N LYS A 326 -5.62 8.73 15.19
CA LYS A 326 -6.45 8.21 16.27
C LYS A 326 -6.03 8.83 17.61
N THR A 327 -6.77 8.53 18.68
CA THR A 327 -6.56 9.19 19.99
C THR A 327 -5.79 8.35 21.02
N ALA A 328 -5.64 7.04 20.80
CA ALA A 328 -4.85 6.17 21.67
C ALA A 328 -3.56 5.69 21.01
N GLU A 329 -2.53 5.62 21.84
CA GLU A 329 -1.20 5.13 21.50
C GLU A 329 -1.14 3.61 21.56
N VAL A 330 -0.56 3.00 20.51
CA VAL A 330 -0.19 1.58 20.49
C VAL A 330 1.31 1.51 20.77
N PHE A 331 1.68 0.76 21.80
CA PHE A 331 3.08 0.49 22.10
C PHE A 331 3.66 -0.43 21.01
N SER A 332 4.56 0.10 20.19
CA SER A 332 5.42 -0.67 19.29
C SER A 332 6.82 -0.71 19.90
N GLY A 333 7.63 -1.73 19.61
CA GLY A 333 8.91 -1.99 20.32
C GLY A 333 9.90 -0.81 20.42
N ASN A 334 9.75 0.22 19.58
CA ASN A 334 10.58 1.44 19.57
C ASN A 334 9.87 2.71 20.09
N GLY A 335 8.65 2.61 20.62
CA GLY A 335 7.89 3.74 21.15
C GLY A 335 6.38 3.63 20.96
N ASN A 336 5.66 4.62 21.48
CA ASN A 336 4.23 4.74 21.26
C ASN A 336 3.96 5.29 19.86
N THR A 337 3.30 4.51 19.01
CA THR A 337 2.89 4.92 17.66
C THR A 337 1.37 4.99 17.58
N ILE A 338 0.86 5.91 16.79
CA ILE A 338 -0.59 6.12 16.58
C ILE A 338 -0.83 6.08 15.08
N ASP A 339 -1.75 5.23 14.64
CA ASP A 339 -2.23 5.23 13.26
C ASP A 339 -3.43 6.18 13.07
N GLY A 340 -3.85 6.38 11.82
CA GLY A 340 -4.93 7.31 11.52
C GLY A 340 -5.38 7.28 10.07
N CYS A 341 -6.16 8.29 9.71
CA CYS A 341 -6.68 8.48 8.36
C CYS A 341 -5.97 9.65 7.67
N ALA A 342 -5.44 9.41 6.46
CA ALA A 342 -4.84 10.44 5.61
C ALA A 342 -5.66 10.63 4.34
N THR A 343 -5.81 11.87 3.90
CA THR A 343 -6.43 12.22 2.61
C THR A 343 -5.43 13.03 1.80
N PHE A 344 -4.95 12.46 0.70
CA PHE A 344 -4.10 13.13 -0.27
C PHE A 344 -4.94 13.58 -1.47
N PHE A 345 -4.56 14.69 -2.10
CA PHE A 345 -5.22 15.18 -3.31
C PHE A 345 -4.24 15.97 -4.20
N ARG A 346 -4.39 15.83 -5.51
CA ARG A 346 -3.55 16.48 -6.51
C ARG A 346 -3.69 18.02 -6.47
N ARG A 347 -2.58 18.73 -6.27
CA ARG A 347 -2.54 20.21 -6.16
C ARG A 347 -3.04 20.94 -7.40
N ASP A 348 -2.78 20.37 -8.56
CA ASP A 348 -3.18 20.90 -9.86
C ASP A 348 -4.68 20.66 -10.15
N ARG A 349 -5.28 19.65 -9.52
CA ARG A 349 -6.68 19.26 -9.70
C ARG A 349 -7.62 19.82 -8.62
N PHE A 350 -7.11 19.98 -7.40
CA PHE A 350 -7.91 20.37 -6.24
C PHE A 350 -7.19 21.39 -5.34
N SER A 351 -7.97 22.18 -4.60
CA SER A 351 -7.50 22.98 -3.46
C SER A 351 -8.33 22.69 -2.23
N HIS A 352 -7.66 22.61 -1.08
CA HIS A 352 -8.34 22.48 0.21
C HIS A 352 -9.15 23.74 0.55
N VAL A 353 -10.41 23.54 0.94
CA VAL A 353 -11.31 24.60 1.40
C VAL A 353 -11.54 24.50 2.90
N LYS A 354 -11.89 23.30 3.38
CA LYS A 354 -12.21 23.10 4.80
C LYS A 354 -11.92 21.67 5.25
N LYS A 355 -11.46 21.53 6.49
CA LYS A 355 -11.22 20.27 7.19
C LYS A 355 -12.17 20.17 8.38
N TYR A 356 -12.76 19.00 8.57
CA TYR A 356 -13.47 18.63 9.80
C TYR A 356 -12.90 17.31 10.32
N GLU A 357 -12.64 17.26 11.61
CA GLU A 357 -12.13 16.07 12.29
C GLU A 357 -13.22 15.55 13.23
N VAL A 358 -13.61 14.30 13.04
CA VAL A 358 -14.54 13.62 13.92
C VAL A 358 -13.73 12.71 14.84
N GLU A 359 -13.74 13.02 16.13
CA GLU A 359 -13.22 12.13 17.17
C GLU A 359 -14.41 11.46 17.85
N PHE A 360 -14.63 10.17 17.56
CA PHE A 360 -15.76 9.44 18.12
C PHE A 360 -15.69 9.38 19.64
N ASN A 361 -14.50 9.41 20.24
CA ASN A 361 -14.34 9.51 21.69
C ASN A 361 -14.96 10.78 22.29
N LYS A 362 -14.75 11.95 21.67
CA LYS A 362 -15.35 13.22 22.13
C LYS A 362 -16.87 13.20 21.99
N ALA A 363 -17.36 12.64 20.89
CA ALA A 363 -18.80 12.45 20.68
C ALA A 363 -19.40 11.45 21.70
N ALA A 364 -18.67 10.39 22.03
CA ALA A 364 -19.09 9.38 23.01
C ALA A 364 -19.14 9.99 24.41
N GLN A 365 -18.13 10.79 24.80
CA GLN A 365 -18.15 11.51 26.08
C GLN A 365 -19.38 12.42 26.19
N SER A 366 -19.67 13.19 25.14
CA SER A 366 -20.84 14.07 25.10
C SER A 366 -22.16 13.30 25.20
N LEU A 367 -22.25 12.13 24.56
CA LEU A 367 -23.40 11.24 24.64
C LEU A 367 -23.60 10.66 26.04
N ILE A 368 -22.51 10.18 26.65
CA ILE A 368 -22.50 9.61 28.00
C ILE A 368 -22.93 10.67 29.02
N ASP A 369 -22.40 11.88 28.91
CA ASP A 369 -22.73 13.00 29.80
C ASP A 369 -24.21 13.39 29.70
N ALA A 370 -24.82 13.25 28.51
CA ALA A 370 -26.20 13.61 28.26
C ALA A 370 -27.22 12.50 28.61
N LEU A 371 -26.89 11.23 28.37
CA LEU A 371 -27.87 10.13 28.38
C LEU A 371 -27.58 9.02 29.41
N VAL A 372 -26.34 8.84 29.86
CA VAL A 372 -25.95 7.67 30.65
C VAL A 372 -25.90 8.03 32.15
N PRO A 373 -26.61 7.27 33.03
CA PRO A 373 -26.55 7.49 34.47
C PRO A 373 -25.14 7.31 35.03
N ASN A 374 -24.80 8.08 36.08
CA ASN A 374 -23.47 8.05 36.72
C ASN A 374 -23.01 6.64 37.13
N ALA A 375 -23.93 5.77 37.56
CA ALA A 375 -23.61 4.40 37.96
C ALA A 375 -23.04 3.55 36.81
N GLN A 376 -23.42 3.83 35.56
CA GLN A 376 -22.98 3.07 34.37
C GLN A 376 -21.87 3.77 33.58
N ARG A 377 -21.48 4.99 33.99
CA ARG A 377 -20.54 5.86 33.26
C ARG A 377 -19.23 5.17 32.89
N ARG A 378 -18.61 4.46 33.85
CA ARG A 378 -17.35 3.74 33.62
C ARG A 378 -17.49 2.62 32.58
N SER A 379 -18.57 1.84 32.68
CA SER A 379 -18.86 0.77 31.71
C SER A 379 -19.12 1.34 30.31
N ALA A 380 -19.88 2.44 30.23
CA ALA A 380 -20.18 3.13 28.98
C ALA A 380 -18.91 3.70 28.33
N LEU A 381 -18.02 4.32 29.10
CA LEU A 381 -16.73 4.81 28.61
C LEU A 381 -15.88 3.66 28.06
N ASN A 382 -15.74 2.57 28.81
CA ASN A 382 -14.98 1.40 28.38
C ASN A 382 -15.56 0.76 27.10
N ARG A 383 -16.86 0.88 26.84
CA ARG A 383 -17.50 0.34 25.64
C ARG A 383 -17.39 1.28 24.44
N LEU A 384 -17.62 2.59 24.62
CA LEU A 384 -17.76 3.55 23.52
C LEU A 384 -16.47 4.27 23.12
N VAL A 385 -15.53 4.45 24.04
CA VAL A 385 -14.25 5.09 23.77
C VAL A 385 -13.35 4.04 23.12
N LYS A 386 -13.12 4.16 21.81
CA LYS A 386 -12.44 3.18 20.94
C LYS A 386 -11.44 3.79 19.97
N ASP A 387 -11.19 5.10 20.10
CA ASP A 387 -10.14 5.86 19.41
C ASP A 387 -10.27 5.99 17.89
N ASN A 388 -11.37 5.49 17.33
CA ASN A 388 -11.72 5.67 15.94
C ASN A 388 -11.93 7.16 15.62
N VAL A 389 -11.62 7.51 14.38
CA VAL A 389 -11.72 8.87 13.86
C VAL A 389 -12.27 8.87 12.44
N ALA A 390 -12.80 10.02 12.02
CA ALA A 390 -13.03 10.32 10.61
C ALA A 390 -12.43 11.68 10.25
N LEU A 391 -11.87 11.76 9.04
CA LEU A 391 -11.32 12.95 8.42
C LEU A 391 -12.23 13.36 7.26
N ILE A 392 -12.85 14.53 7.36
CA ILE A 392 -13.73 15.07 6.31
C ILE A 392 -13.06 16.29 5.70
N VAL A 393 -12.93 16.31 4.38
CA VAL A 393 -12.25 17.36 3.63
C VAL A 393 -13.18 17.89 2.54
N VAL A 394 -13.38 19.19 2.52
CA VAL A 394 -14.04 19.89 1.41
C VAL A 394 -12.95 20.42 0.49
N LEU A 395 -13.00 19.97 -0.75
CA LEU A 395 -12.07 20.31 -1.82
C LEU A 395 -12.78 21.14 -2.89
N GLU A 396 -12.06 22.09 -3.47
CA GLU A 396 -12.47 22.82 -4.66
C GLU A 396 -11.76 22.25 -5.87
N ALA A 397 -12.54 21.77 -6.84
CA ALA A 397 -12.08 21.27 -8.13
C ALA A 397 -11.60 22.43 -9.01
N LYS A 398 -10.41 22.26 -9.61
CA LYS A 398 -9.77 23.22 -10.53
C LYS A 398 -9.92 22.85 -12.00
N PHE A 399 -10.54 21.70 -12.29
CA PHE A 399 -10.79 21.24 -13.65
C PHE A 399 -12.11 21.80 -14.17
N SER A 400 -12.08 22.37 -15.37
CA SER A 400 -13.20 23.11 -15.93
C SER A 400 -14.28 22.17 -16.49
N ASN A 401 -15.49 22.23 -15.93
CA ASN A 401 -16.74 22.10 -16.69
C ASN A 401 -17.22 23.52 -17.10
N GLN A 402 -16.32 24.35 -17.65
CA GLN A 402 -16.69 25.67 -18.17
C GLN A 402 -17.41 25.49 -19.52
N GLY A 403 -18.67 25.05 -19.44
CA GLY A 403 -19.65 25.51 -20.40
C GLY A 403 -19.82 27.02 -20.24
N VAL A 404 -20.07 27.70 -21.34
CA VAL A 404 -20.18 29.16 -21.54
C VAL A 404 -21.18 29.86 -20.57
N ASP A 405 -21.93 29.12 -19.77
CA ASP A 405 -23.13 29.59 -19.07
C ASP A 405 -22.96 30.00 -17.59
N ASN A 406 -21.78 29.85 -16.95
CA ASN A 406 -21.57 30.36 -15.58
C ASN A 406 -20.09 30.56 -15.18
N PRO A 407 -19.44 31.64 -15.63
CA PRO A 407 -18.13 32.03 -15.12
C PRO A 407 -18.25 32.45 -13.64
N GLY A 408 -17.72 31.65 -12.71
CA GLY A 408 -17.54 32.05 -11.30
C GLY A 408 -18.06 31.10 -10.22
N LYS A 409 -18.71 29.97 -10.57
CA LYS A 409 -19.19 29.03 -9.54
C LYS A 409 -18.12 28.00 -9.17
N ARG A 410 -17.65 28.06 -7.92
CA ARG A 410 -16.73 27.08 -7.33
C ARG A 410 -17.34 25.68 -7.37
N GLN A 411 -16.64 24.71 -7.94
CA GLN A 411 -17.05 23.32 -7.92
C GLN A 411 -16.44 22.64 -6.70
N LEU A 412 -17.27 22.34 -5.70
CA LEU A 412 -16.83 21.71 -4.45
C LEU A 412 -17.12 20.21 -4.47
N VAL A 413 -16.33 19.44 -3.74
CA VAL A 413 -16.57 18.02 -3.42
C VAL A 413 -16.19 17.80 -1.95
N CYS A 414 -17.00 17.07 -1.21
CA CYS A 414 -16.74 16.71 0.17
C CYS A 414 -16.36 15.23 0.26
N VAL A 415 -15.19 14.94 0.82
CA VAL A 415 -14.62 13.60 0.94
C VAL A 415 -14.48 13.26 2.41
N ALA A 416 -15.16 12.21 2.85
CA ALA A 416 -14.98 11.62 4.17
C ALA A 416 -14.10 10.37 4.06
N ASN A 417 -13.14 10.26 4.96
CA ASN A 417 -12.29 9.08 5.15
C ASN A 417 -12.39 8.64 6.62
N THR A 418 -12.73 7.39 6.89
CA THR A 418 -12.90 6.88 8.26
C THR A 418 -12.31 5.48 8.43
N HIS A 419 -11.98 5.12 9.67
CA HIS A 419 -11.70 3.76 10.08
C HIS A 419 -12.54 3.43 11.33
N VAL A 420 -13.64 2.70 11.13
CA VAL A 420 -14.64 2.34 12.15
C VAL A 420 -14.12 1.20 13.04
N ASN A 421 -14.64 1.10 14.26
CA ASN A 421 -14.22 0.09 15.25
C ASN A 421 -14.17 -1.34 14.69
N ILE A 422 -13.06 -2.05 14.97
CA ILE A 422 -12.81 -3.42 14.47
C ILE A 422 -13.59 -4.49 15.26
N HIS A 423 -13.72 -4.36 16.57
CA HIS A 423 -14.27 -5.42 17.44
C HIS A 423 -15.69 -5.85 17.04
N GLN A 424 -15.85 -7.14 16.70
CA GLN A 424 -17.10 -7.69 16.17
C GLN A 424 -18.26 -7.72 17.17
N ASP A 425 -17.96 -7.77 18.47
CA ASP A 425 -18.99 -7.78 19.54
C ASP A 425 -19.54 -6.37 19.87
N LEU A 426 -18.98 -5.33 19.27
CA LEU A 426 -19.34 -3.93 19.51
C LEU A 426 -20.18 -3.36 18.35
N LYS A 427 -21.18 -4.12 17.90
CA LYS A 427 -22.05 -3.76 16.77
C LYS A 427 -22.77 -2.43 16.99
N ASP A 428 -23.30 -2.21 18.19
CA ASP A 428 -23.89 -0.96 18.64
C ASP A 428 -22.95 0.24 18.50
N VAL A 429 -21.67 0.06 18.85
CA VAL A 429 -20.64 1.09 18.70
C VAL A 429 -20.38 1.37 17.22
N LYS A 430 -20.26 0.35 16.37
CA LYS A 430 -20.08 0.51 14.91
C LYS A 430 -21.27 1.27 14.30
N ILE A 431 -22.50 0.86 14.60
CA ILE A 431 -23.73 1.52 14.12
C ILE A 431 -23.74 2.99 14.56
N TRP A 432 -23.44 3.26 15.83
CA TRP A 432 -23.43 4.63 16.36
C TRP A 432 -22.34 5.50 15.73
N GLN A 433 -21.13 4.99 15.51
CA GLN A 433 -20.05 5.71 14.84
C GLN A 433 -20.43 6.08 13.41
N VAL A 434 -20.94 5.11 12.64
CA VAL A 434 -21.40 5.34 11.25
C VAL A 434 -22.55 6.34 11.21
N HIS A 435 -23.54 6.20 12.10
CA HIS A 435 -24.65 7.14 12.20
C HIS A 435 -24.16 8.56 12.55
N THR A 436 -23.24 8.69 13.50
CA THR A 436 -22.66 9.99 13.90
C THR A 436 -21.93 10.66 12.75
N LEU A 437 -21.14 9.91 11.97
CA LEU A 437 -20.47 10.40 10.77
C LEU A 437 -21.49 10.92 9.74
N LEU A 438 -22.51 10.12 9.43
CA LEU A 438 -23.52 10.45 8.42
C LEU A 438 -24.35 11.67 8.83
N LYS A 439 -24.70 11.81 10.11
CA LYS A 439 -25.33 13.03 10.64
C LYS A 439 -24.43 14.26 10.55
N GLY A 440 -23.12 14.10 10.73
CA GLY A 440 -22.15 15.16 10.49
C GLY A 440 -22.14 15.61 9.02
N LEU A 441 -22.12 14.65 8.10
CA LEU A 441 -22.14 14.90 6.65
C LEU A 441 -23.45 15.52 6.18
N GLU A 442 -24.61 15.13 6.72
CA GLU A 442 -25.90 15.78 6.45
C GLU A 442 -25.88 17.27 6.78
N LYS A 443 -25.26 17.66 7.91
CA LYS A 443 -25.15 19.08 8.27
C LYS A 443 -24.30 19.85 7.27
N ILE A 444 -23.23 19.22 6.76
CA ILE A 444 -22.38 19.81 5.71
C ILE A 444 -23.18 19.94 4.41
N ALA A 445 -23.88 18.87 3.98
CA ALA A 445 -24.71 18.85 2.79
C ALA A 445 -25.87 19.86 2.84
N ALA A 446 -26.44 20.09 4.02
CA ALA A 446 -27.48 21.09 4.22
C ALA A 446 -26.94 22.53 4.16
N SER A 447 -25.69 22.74 4.58
CA SER A 447 -25.04 24.06 4.53
C SER A 447 -24.61 24.48 3.13
N ALA A 448 -24.36 23.51 2.25
CA ALA A 448 -24.01 23.73 0.87
C ALA A 448 -24.32 22.47 0.06
N ASP A 449 -24.96 22.65 -1.09
CA ASP A 449 -25.23 21.58 -2.07
C ASP A 449 -23.90 21.14 -2.71
N ILE A 450 -23.21 20.21 -2.02
CA ILE A 450 -21.87 19.70 -2.30
C ILE A 450 -21.97 18.17 -2.48
N PRO A 451 -21.46 17.62 -3.60
CA PRO A 451 -21.29 16.19 -3.78
C PRO A 451 -20.50 15.54 -2.64
N MET A 452 -20.97 14.39 -2.17
CA MET A 452 -20.40 13.64 -1.05
C MET A 452 -19.73 12.36 -1.57
N LEU A 453 -18.51 12.12 -1.09
CA LEU A 453 -17.78 10.86 -1.20
C LEU A 453 -17.49 10.37 0.22
N VAL A 454 -17.84 9.13 0.52
CA VAL A 454 -17.66 8.52 1.83
C VAL A 454 -16.84 7.25 1.63
N CYS A 455 -15.55 7.37 1.94
CA CYS A 455 -14.54 6.33 1.81
C CYS A 455 -14.14 5.83 3.20
N GLY A 456 -13.68 4.58 3.28
CA GLY A 456 -13.09 4.08 4.50
C GLY A 456 -13.20 2.57 4.68
N ASP A 457 -12.53 2.12 5.73
CA ASP A 457 -12.73 0.81 6.32
C ASP A 457 -13.82 0.93 7.39
N PHE A 458 -14.96 0.31 7.12
CA PHE A 458 -16.11 0.33 8.00
C PHE A 458 -16.15 -0.85 8.95
N ASN A 459 -15.23 -1.82 8.83
CA ASN A 459 -15.21 -3.05 9.62
C ASN A 459 -16.59 -3.73 9.70
N SER A 460 -17.38 -3.60 8.64
CA SER A 460 -18.80 -3.95 8.60
C SER A 460 -19.10 -4.62 7.26
N VAL A 461 -19.54 -5.88 7.32
CA VAL A 461 -19.85 -6.67 6.12
C VAL A 461 -21.16 -6.22 5.45
N PRO A 462 -21.34 -6.46 4.14
CA PRO A 462 -22.59 -6.17 3.46
C PRO A 462 -23.79 -6.82 4.17
N GLY A 463 -24.89 -6.08 4.32
CA GLY A 463 -26.09 -6.53 5.04
C GLY A 463 -26.06 -6.36 6.56
N SER A 464 -24.94 -5.95 7.16
CA SER A 464 -24.90 -5.51 8.56
C SER A 464 -25.67 -4.21 8.78
N ALA A 465 -26.03 -3.87 10.02
CA ALA A 465 -26.75 -2.63 10.32
C ALA A 465 -25.97 -1.35 9.93
N PRO A 466 -24.64 -1.24 10.16
CA PRO A 466 -23.86 -0.10 9.67
C PRO A 466 -23.86 0.01 8.14
N HIS A 467 -23.74 -1.12 7.43
CA HIS A 467 -23.82 -1.16 5.96
C HIS A 467 -25.21 -0.76 5.46
N ALA A 468 -26.28 -1.29 6.05
CA ALA A 468 -27.66 -0.91 5.72
C ALA A 468 -27.89 0.59 5.92
N LEU A 469 -27.33 1.18 6.98
CA LEU A 469 -27.40 2.62 7.18
C LEU A 469 -26.75 3.39 6.03
N LEU A 470 -25.54 2.99 5.58
CA LEU A 470 -24.84 3.61 4.45
C LEU A 470 -25.57 3.42 3.11
N ALA A 471 -26.02 2.19 2.83
CA ALA A 471 -26.52 1.79 1.52
C ALA A 471 -28.01 2.08 1.32
N LEU A 472 -28.81 2.03 2.40
CA LEU A 472 -30.27 2.21 2.36
C LEU A 472 -30.73 3.52 3.02
N GLY A 473 -29.81 4.25 3.66
CA GLY A 473 -30.11 5.46 4.41
C GLY A 473 -30.86 5.21 5.72
N LYS A 474 -31.10 3.96 6.11
CA LYS A 474 -31.82 3.61 7.35
C LYS A 474 -31.51 2.19 7.79
N VAL A 475 -31.70 1.92 9.07
CA VAL A 475 -31.71 0.56 9.61
C VAL A 475 -33.13 0.12 9.90
N ASP A 476 -33.48 -1.12 9.55
CA ASP A 476 -34.76 -1.72 9.94
C ASP A 476 -34.83 -1.79 11.48
N PRO A 477 -35.89 -1.26 12.13
CA PRO A 477 -36.07 -1.38 13.57
C PRO A 477 -36.06 -2.82 14.11
N MET A 478 -36.35 -3.82 13.27
CA MET A 478 -36.33 -5.25 13.60
C MET A 478 -34.99 -5.93 13.24
N HIS A 479 -33.98 -5.17 12.81
CA HIS A 479 -32.70 -5.73 12.40
C HIS A 479 -32.00 -6.47 13.57
N PRO A 480 -31.49 -7.70 13.39
CA PRO A 480 -30.98 -8.53 14.50
C PRO A 480 -29.86 -7.87 15.31
N GLU A 481 -29.01 -7.07 14.66
CA GLU A 481 -27.89 -6.39 15.33
C GLU A 481 -28.32 -5.27 16.29
N LEU A 482 -29.60 -4.86 16.29
CA LEU A 482 -30.14 -3.89 17.24
C LEU A 482 -30.60 -4.56 18.54
N ALA A 483 -30.63 -5.90 18.60
CA ALA A 483 -31.04 -6.63 19.80
C ALA A 483 -30.08 -6.42 20.98
N VAL A 484 -28.81 -6.13 20.71
CA VAL A 484 -27.76 -5.90 21.72
C VAL A 484 -27.42 -4.42 21.77
N ASP A 485 -28.13 -3.67 22.61
CA ASP A 485 -27.88 -2.25 22.91
C ASP A 485 -27.85 -2.02 24.43
N PRO A 486 -26.78 -2.43 25.12
CA PRO A 486 -26.72 -2.40 26.59
C PRO A 486 -26.74 -0.98 27.17
N LEU A 487 -26.43 0.04 26.36
CA LEU A 487 -26.39 1.44 26.77
C LEU A 487 -27.62 2.24 26.29
N GLY A 488 -28.52 1.64 25.50
CA GLY A 488 -29.69 2.31 24.95
C GLY A 488 -29.35 3.41 23.94
N ILE A 489 -28.15 3.40 23.34
CA ILE A 489 -27.63 4.49 22.49
C ILE A 489 -28.21 4.46 21.07
N LEU A 490 -28.83 3.35 20.69
CA LEU A 490 -29.46 3.18 19.37
C LEU A 490 -30.94 3.55 19.40
N ARG A 491 -31.47 3.94 20.56
CA ARG A 491 -32.90 4.23 20.73
C ARG A 491 -33.25 5.72 20.56
N PRO A 492 -34.45 6.02 20.03
CA PRO A 492 -35.37 5.08 19.39
C PRO A 492 -34.85 4.64 18.01
N ALA A 493 -35.02 3.35 17.68
CA ALA A 493 -34.44 2.75 16.47
C ALA A 493 -34.92 3.42 15.16
N ASN A 494 -36.12 4.01 15.17
CA ASN A 494 -36.65 4.78 14.04
C ASN A 494 -35.87 6.06 13.72
N LYS A 495 -34.92 6.47 14.57
CA LYS A 495 -34.01 7.60 14.31
C LYS A 495 -32.69 7.19 13.67
N LEU A 496 -32.42 5.90 13.48
CA LEU A 496 -31.24 5.40 12.76
C LEU A 496 -31.45 5.54 11.25
N LEU A 497 -31.43 6.77 10.77
CA LEU A 497 -31.60 7.11 9.35
C LEU A 497 -30.81 8.36 8.95
N HIS A 498 -30.55 8.52 7.66
CA HIS A 498 -30.03 9.73 7.03
C HIS A 498 -30.64 9.94 5.63
N GLN A 499 -30.50 11.16 5.10
CA GLN A 499 -31.10 11.65 3.87
C GLN A 499 -30.09 11.84 2.74
N LEU A 500 -28.79 11.58 2.99
CA LEU A 500 -27.79 11.57 1.94
C LEU A 500 -28.13 10.50 0.89
N PRO A 501 -28.19 10.84 -0.40
CA PRO A 501 -28.54 9.90 -1.47
C PRO A 501 -27.32 9.05 -1.86
N LEU A 502 -26.79 8.29 -0.92
CA LEU A 502 -25.57 7.51 -1.08
C LEU A 502 -25.82 6.21 -1.85
N VAL A 503 -24.89 5.86 -2.73
CA VAL A 503 -24.83 4.58 -3.44
C VAL A 503 -23.40 4.05 -3.39
N SER A 504 -23.22 2.73 -3.19
CA SER A 504 -21.91 2.09 -3.28
C SER A 504 -21.41 2.15 -4.73
N ALA A 505 -20.21 2.68 -4.95
CA ALA A 505 -19.61 2.79 -6.27
C ALA A 505 -19.52 1.42 -6.97
N TYR A 506 -19.05 0.39 -6.24
CA TYR A 506 -18.83 -0.95 -6.76
C TYR A 506 -20.11 -1.72 -7.07
N SER A 507 -21.26 -1.33 -6.50
CA SER A 507 -22.57 -1.89 -6.88
C SER A 507 -22.91 -1.71 -8.36
N SER A 508 -22.22 -0.81 -9.07
CA SER A 508 -22.35 -0.62 -10.51
C SER A 508 -21.97 -1.89 -11.30
N PHE A 509 -20.99 -2.68 -10.84
CA PHE A 509 -20.62 -3.93 -11.51
C PHE A 509 -21.75 -4.97 -11.54
N ALA A 510 -22.66 -4.94 -10.57
CA ALA A 510 -23.81 -5.84 -10.55
C ALA A 510 -24.96 -5.39 -11.46
N ARG A 511 -25.03 -4.10 -11.81
CA ARG A 511 -26.17 -3.47 -12.50
C ARG A 511 -26.04 -3.43 -14.03
N ILE A 512 -24.87 -3.69 -14.58
CA ILE A 512 -24.57 -3.48 -16.02
C ILE A 512 -24.75 -4.77 -16.84
N GLY A 513 -25.21 -4.60 -18.08
CA GLY A 513 -25.46 -5.67 -19.07
C GLY A 513 -24.21 -6.31 -19.68
N ALA A 514 -24.42 -7.34 -20.51
CA ALA A 514 -23.43 -8.33 -20.93
C ALA A 514 -22.26 -7.78 -21.75
N GLY A 515 -21.04 -8.10 -21.30
CA GLY A 515 -19.77 -8.01 -22.03
C GLY A 515 -18.70 -8.84 -21.30
N LEU A 516 -17.77 -9.47 -22.01
CA LEU A 516 -16.84 -10.49 -21.45
C LEU A 516 -16.03 -9.99 -20.24
N GLY A 517 -15.63 -8.72 -20.21
CA GLY A 517 -14.93 -8.11 -19.08
C GLY A 517 -15.85 -7.87 -17.86
N PHE A 518 -17.12 -7.59 -18.09
CA PHE A 518 -18.12 -7.36 -17.04
C PHE A 518 -18.58 -8.66 -16.38
N GLU A 519 -18.67 -9.75 -17.14
CA GLU A 519 -19.02 -11.06 -16.56
C GLU A 519 -18.01 -11.51 -15.51
N GLN A 520 -16.72 -11.24 -15.73
CA GLN A 520 -15.68 -11.56 -14.74
C GLN A 520 -15.85 -10.72 -13.46
N GLN A 521 -16.08 -9.41 -13.58
CA GLN A 521 -16.29 -8.55 -12.41
C GLN A 521 -17.57 -8.93 -11.68
N ARG A 522 -18.65 -9.26 -12.40
CA ARG A 522 -19.92 -9.68 -11.81
C ARG A 522 -19.81 -10.97 -11.01
N ARG A 523 -18.95 -11.91 -11.40
CA ARG A 523 -18.65 -13.12 -10.60
C ARG A 523 -17.93 -12.82 -9.29
N ARG A 524 -17.27 -11.66 -9.20
CA ARG A 524 -16.57 -11.16 -8.01
C ARG A 524 -17.46 -10.29 -7.12
N MET A 525 -18.75 -10.23 -7.41
CA MET A 525 -19.77 -9.53 -6.62
C MET A 525 -20.69 -10.54 -5.93
N ASP A 526 -21.13 -10.24 -4.71
CA ASP A 526 -22.19 -10.97 -4.04
C ASP A 526 -23.55 -10.60 -4.67
N PRO A 527 -24.35 -11.57 -5.15
CA PRO A 527 -25.59 -11.30 -5.88
C PRO A 527 -26.74 -10.82 -4.99
N ASN A 528 -26.67 -11.01 -3.67
CA ASN A 528 -27.71 -10.59 -2.73
C ASN A 528 -27.51 -9.12 -2.31
N THR A 529 -26.25 -8.74 -2.13
CA THR A 529 -25.88 -7.42 -1.58
C THR A 529 -25.40 -6.45 -2.65
N ASN A 530 -24.99 -6.96 -3.82
CA ASN A 530 -24.36 -6.19 -4.90
C ASN A 530 -23.08 -5.47 -4.45
N GLU A 531 -22.36 -6.02 -3.48
CA GLU A 531 -21.05 -5.54 -3.06
C GLU A 531 -19.97 -6.55 -3.51
N PRO A 532 -18.68 -6.17 -3.55
CA PRO A 532 -17.60 -7.12 -3.80
C PRO A 532 -17.68 -8.33 -2.86
N LEU A 533 -17.18 -9.49 -3.30
CA LEU A 533 -17.06 -10.66 -2.41
C LEU A 533 -16.11 -10.37 -1.24
N PHE A 534 -15.03 -9.64 -1.51
CA PHE A 534 -14.09 -9.25 -0.48
C PHE A 534 -13.36 -7.95 -0.81
N THR A 535 -12.90 -7.29 0.26
CA THR A 535 -11.91 -6.22 0.20
C THR A 535 -10.78 -6.45 1.21
N ASN A 536 -11.01 -7.27 2.24
CA ASN A 536 -9.99 -7.85 3.12
C ASN A 536 -9.91 -9.37 2.89
N CYS A 537 -8.70 -9.92 2.82
CA CYS A 537 -8.47 -11.34 2.59
C CYS A 537 -7.28 -11.86 3.41
N THR A 538 -7.54 -12.26 4.65
CA THR A 538 -6.54 -12.93 5.51
C THR A 538 -6.74 -14.45 5.48
N ARG A 539 -5.91 -15.18 6.24
CA ARG A 539 -6.10 -16.64 6.42
C ARG A 539 -7.46 -16.97 7.07
N ASP A 540 -7.86 -16.18 8.06
CA ASP A 540 -8.97 -16.49 8.97
C ASP A 540 -10.26 -15.74 8.64
N PHE A 541 -10.17 -14.66 7.86
CA PHE A 541 -11.31 -13.85 7.45
C PHE A 541 -11.19 -13.42 5.98
N ILE A 542 -12.30 -13.52 5.27
CA ILE A 542 -12.48 -12.95 3.94
C ILE A 542 -13.83 -12.25 3.89
N GLY A 543 -13.85 -11.02 3.40
CA GLY A 543 -15.09 -10.27 3.26
C GLY A 543 -14.88 -8.81 2.91
N THR A 544 -15.98 -8.14 2.57
CA THR A 544 -15.98 -6.72 2.21
C THR A 544 -16.14 -5.87 3.45
N LEU A 545 -15.14 -5.03 3.70
CA LEU A 545 -15.09 -4.10 4.83
C LEU A 545 -14.89 -2.65 4.36
N ASP A 546 -14.35 -2.47 3.15
CA ASP A 546 -14.00 -1.19 2.57
C ASP A 546 -15.03 -0.76 1.53
N TYR A 547 -15.36 0.52 1.52
CA TYR A 547 -16.38 1.06 0.63
C TYR A 547 -16.01 2.44 0.09
N ILE A 548 -16.51 2.74 -1.11
CA ILE A 548 -16.59 4.09 -1.66
C ILE A 548 -18.06 4.36 -1.94
N PHE A 549 -18.74 5.08 -1.04
CA PHE A 549 -20.10 5.58 -1.25
C PHE A 549 -20.06 6.98 -1.85
N TYR A 550 -21.02 7.30 -2.71
CA TYR A 550 -21.10 8.62 -3.34
C TYR A 550 -22.55 9.12 -3.44
N SER A 551 -22.75 10.43 -3.45
CA SER A 551 -24.06 11.04 -3.65
C SER A 551 -24.53 10.91 -5.11
N ALA A 552 -25.46 9.98 -5.35
CA ALA A 552 -25.88 9.59 -6.70
C ALA A 552 -26.75 10.64 -7.42
N ASP A 553 -27.23 11.66 -6.73
CA ASP A 553 -27.94 12.80 -7.33
C ASP A 553 -26.99 13.80 -8.01
N SER A 554 -25.70 13.77 -7.66
CA SER A 554 -24.72 14.80 -8.00
C SER A 554 -23.45 14.24 -8.66
N LEU A 555 -23.19 12.94 -8.54
CA LEU A 555 -22.08 12.26 -9.22
C LEU A 555 -22.58 11.08 -10.07
N THR A 556 -21.84 10.72 -11.11
CA THR A 556 -21.90 9.43 -11.81
C THR A 556 -20.56 8.72 -11.66
N VAL A 557 -20.60 7.39 -11.53
CA VAL A 557 -19.39 6.55 -11.62
C VAL A 557 -19.16 6.25 -13.10
N GLU A 558 -17.96 6.53 -13.59
CA GLU A 558 -17.55 6.29 -14.97
C GLU A 558 -16.74 5.01 -15.11
N SER A 559 -15.82 4.76 -14.17
CA SER A 559 -14.94 3.60 -14.18
C SER A 559 -14.67 3.10 -12.77
N LEU A 560 -14.37 1.80 -12.62
CA LEU A 560 -14.02 1.17 -11.36
C LEU A 560 -12.78 0.31 -11.53
N LEU A 561 -11.90 0.29 -10.54
CA LEU A 561 -10.72 -0.58 -10.54
C LEU A 561 -11.16 -2.03 -10.39
N GLU A 562 -10.63 -2.90 -11.25
CA GLU A 562 -10.98 -4.31 -11.26
C GLU A 562 -10.81 -4.96 -9.88
N LEU A 563 -11.79 -5.80 -9.53
CA LEU A 563 -11.74 -6.63 -8.33
C LEU A 563 -10.75 -7.77 -8.53
N LEU A 564 -10.18 -8.28 -7.44
CA LEU A 564 -9.32 -9.45 -7.48
C LEU A 564 -10.14 -10.74 -7.38
N ASP A 565 -9.55 -11.82 -7.86
CA ASP A 565 -10.12 -13.16 -7.81
C ASP A 565 -9.58 -13.90 -6.58
N GLU A 566 -10.48 -14.46 -5.77
CA GLU A 566 -10.09 -15.15 -4.52
C GLU A 566 -9.18 -16.34 -4.82
N ASP A 567 -9.55 -17.19 -5.79
CA ASP A 567 -8.77 -18.39 -6.14
C ASP A 567 -7.36 -18.02 -6.58
N SER A 568 -7.22 -16.92 -7.30
CA SER A 568 -5.92 -16.39 -7.73
C SER A 568 -5.09 -15.84 -6.56
N LEU A 569 -5.72 -15.16 -5.60
CA LEU A 569 -5.04 -14.61 -4.42
C LEU A 569 -4.66 -15.70 -3.39
N ARG A 570 -5.52 -16.70 -3.21
CA ARG A 570 -5.36 -17.74 -2.20
C ARG A 570 -4.65 -19.00 -2.67
N LYS A 571 -4.21 -19.02 -3.94
CA LYS A 571 -3.57 -20.19 -4.56
C LYS A 571 -2.38 -20.72 -3.75
N ASP A 572 -1.59 -19.82 -3.16
CA ASP A 572 -0.40 -20.15 -2.38
C ASP A 572 -0.36 -19.52 -0.97
N THR A 573 -1.11 -18.44 -0.67
CA THR A 573 -1.15 -17.75 0.65
C THR A 573 -2.49 -17.03 0.94
N ALA A 574 -2.50 -16.00 1.80
CA ALA A 574 -3.54 -14.95 1.86
C ALA A 574 -2.83 -13.56 1.76
N LEU A 575 -3.51 -12.45 2.05
CA LEU A 575 -2.93 -11.11 2.13
C LEU A 575 -2.54 -10.75 3.57
N PRO A 576 -1.42 -10.00 3.81
CA PRO A 576 -0.45 -9.55 2.84
C PRO A 576 0.40 -10.71 2.30
N SER A 577 1.10 -10.46 1.20
CA SER A 577 1.97 -11.40 0.52
C SER A 577 3.18 -10.67 -0.08
N PRO A 578 4.15 -11.39 -0.66
CA PRO A 578 5.21 -10.74 -1.44
C PRO A 578 4.69 -9.78 -2.51
N GLU A 579 3.53 -10.04 -3.13
CA GLU A 579 2.99 -9.17 -4.16
C GLU A 579 2.16 -8.01 -3.59
N TRP A 580 1.49 -8.22 -2.45
CA TRP A 580 0.50 -7.31 -1.88
C TRP A 580 0.85 -6.91 -0.45
N SER A 581 1.04 -5.62 -0.20
CA SER A 581 1.61 -5.11 1.06
C SER A 581 0.59 -4.68 2.12
N SER A 582 -0.68 -5.02 1.93
CA SER A 582 -1.77 -4.89 2.89
C SER A 582 -2.60 -6.17 2.86
N ASP A 583 -3.31 -6.45 3.95
CA ASP A 583 -4.37 -7.46 4.00
C ASP A 583 -5.69 -7.01 3.35
N HIS A 584 -5.78 -5.73 3.00
CA HIS A 584 -6.84 -5.16 2.18
C HIS A 584 -6.40 -4.97 0.72
N ILE A 585 -7.38 -4.83 -0.17
CA ILE A 585 -7.19 -4.44 -1.56
C ILE A 585 -7.61 -2.98 -1.73
N ALA A 586 -6.87 -2.21 -2.53
CA ALA A 586 -7.28 -0.84 -2.81
C ALA A 586 -8.56 -0.80 -3.68
N LEU A 587 -9.47 0.11 -3.37
CA LEU A 587 -10.64 0.44 -4.18
C LEU A 587 -10.41 1.76 -4.90
N LEU A 588 -10.75 1.84 -6.17
CA LEU A 588 -10.60 3.08 -6.95
C LEU A 588 -11.78 3.25 -7.88
N ALA A 589 -12.34 4.45 -7.88
CA ALA A 589 -13.47 4.82 -8.72
C ALA A 589 -13.20 6.15 -9.44
N GLU A 590 -13.58 6.22 -10.70
CA GLU A 590 -13.63 7.46 -11.48
C GLU A 590 -15.06 8.00 -11.45
N PHE A 591 -15.18 9.30 -11.15
CA PHE A 591 -16.45 10.00 -11.04
C PHE A 591 -16.52 11.19 -12.00
N ARG A 592 -17.75 11.51 -12.42
CA ARG A 592 -18.10 12.77 -13.09
C ARG A 592 -19.14 13.51 -12.26
N CYS A 593 -19.02 14.83 -12.18
CA CYS A 593 -20.08 15.65 -11.59
C CYS A 593 -21.24 15.84 -12.57
N LYS A 594 -22.46 15.58 -12.08
CA LYS A 594 -23.68 15.82 -12.86
C LYS A 594 -23.89 17.33 -13.06
N PRO A 595 -24.41 17.74 -14.24
CA PRO A 595 -24.87 19.11 -14.43
C PRO A 595 -25.96 19.42 -13.40
N ARG A 596 -25.84 20.55 -12.70
CA ARG A 596 -26.89 21.00 -11.77
C ARG A 596 -28.13 21.37 -12.58
N THR A 597 -29.17 20.55 -12.54
CA THR A 597 -30.51 20.97 -12.94
C THR A 597 -30.99 22.01 -11.93
N ARG A 598 -31.33 23.22 -12.42
CA ARG A 598 -31.97 24.24 -11.58
C ARG A 598 -33.24 23.62 -10.99
N ARG A 599 -33.33 23.47 -9.66
CA ARG A 599 -34.62 23.30 -8.99
C ARG A 599 -35.36 24.61 -9.20
N GLY A 600 -36.37 24.57 -10.08
CA GLY A 600 -37.27 25.70 -10.36
C GLY A 600 -38.20 26.00 -9.21
#